data_AF-A0A7C5FNG6-F1
#
_entry.id   AF-A0A7C5FNG6-F1
#
_cell.length_a   1.000
_cell.length_b   1.000
_cell.length_c   1.000
_cell.angle_alpha   90.00
_cell.angle_beta   90.00
_cell.angle_gamma   90.00
#
_symmetry.space_group_name_H-M   'P 1'
#
loop_
_entity.id
_entity.type
_entity.pdbx_description
1 polymer ?
#
loop_
_entity_poly.entity_id
_entity_poly.type
_entity_poly.pdbx_seq_one_letter_code
_entity_poly.pdbx_strand_id
1 'polypeptide(L)' 'GQNQTPGRVFKGKKMSGHMGAAKSTVQNVEIVRVDVDKNLILVRGGVPGSKNANIIIKPAVKAQSASKE' A
#
# COMPACT_ATOMS: atom_id res chain seq x y z
N GLY A 1 28.00 4.31 12.74
CA GLY A 1 28.65 4.67 14.01
C GLY A 1 29.93 3.90 14.00
N GLN A 2 31.09 4.49 14.25
CA GLN A 2 31.44 5.18 15.49
C GLN A 2 32.53 6.21 15.12
N ASN A 3 32.35 7.49 15.50
CA ASN A 3 33.37 8.54 15.40
C ASN A 3 33.06 9.61 16.46
N GLN A 4 34.05 10.40 16.85
CA GLN A 4 34.02 11.40 17.93
C GLN A 4 32.81 12.34 17.85
N THR A 5 32.38 12.69 16.63
CA THR A 5 31.23 13.56 16.38
C THR A 5 30.29 12.89 15.37
N PRO A 6 28.99 12.67 15.67
CA PRO A 6 28.23 13.14 16.83
C PRO A 6 28.20 12.18 18.04
N GLY A 7 29.04 11.14 18.10
CA GLY A 7 29.17 10.26 19.28
C GLY A 7 27.89 9.53 19.71
N ARG A 8 26.83 9.51 18.87
CA ARG A 8 25.52 8.92 19.19
C ARG A 8 24.92 8.23 17.97
N VAL A 9 23.94 7.37 18.23
CA VAL A 9 23.11 6.79 17.16
C VAL A 9 22.20 7.88 16.58
N PHE A 10 22.12 7.96 15.25
CA PHE A 10 21.24 8.89 14.57
C PHE A 10 19.77 8.52 14.79
N LYS A 11 18.90 9.54 14.95
CA LYS A 11 17.44 9.33 15.03
C LYS A 11 16.97 8.68 13.73
N GLY A 12 16.08 7.70 13.81
CA GLY A 12 15.61 6.94 12.65
C GLY A 12 16.59 5.87 12.14
N LYS A 13 17.66 5.56 12.90
CA LYS A 13 18.51 4.41 12.59
C LYS A 13 17.65 3.14 12.56
N LYS A 14 17.69 2.40 11.45
CA LYS A 14 17.01 1.11 11.30
C LYS A 14 17.54 0.13 12.35
N MET A 15 16.66 -0.26 13.27
CA MET A 15 16.88 -1.22 14.35
C MET A 15 15.65 -2.16 14.41
N SER A 16 15.70 -3.19 15.23
CA SER A 16 14.53 -4.06 15.47
C SER A 16 13.34 -3.27 16.01
N GLY A 17 12.13 -3.75 15.73
CA GLY A 17 10.88 -3.13 16.15
C GLY A 17 9.67 -3.94 15.69
N HIS A 18 8.47 -3.44 16.01
CA HIS A 18 7.21 -4.05 15.57
C HIS A 18 7.04 -3.92 14.05
N MET A 19 6.75 -5.04 13.38
CA MET A 19 6.49 -5.09 11.94
C MET A 19 5.01 -5.36 11.69
N GLY A 20 4.42 -4.64 10.73
CA GLY A 20 3.00 -4.79 10.38
C GLY A 20 2.07 -3.91 11.21
N ALA A 21 0.76 -4.22 11.17
CA ALA A 21 -0.32 -3.39 11.72
C ALA A 21 -0.29 -1.91 11.27
N ALA A 22 0.35 -1.64 10.13
CA ALA A 22 0.48 -0.32 9.56
C ALA A 22 -0.44 -0.18 8.34
N LYS A 23 -0.92 1.04 8.11
CA LYS A 23 -1.73 1.36 6.94
C LYS A 23 -0.85 1.42 5.70
N SER A 24 -1.04 0.47 4.80
CA SER A 24 -0.34 0.39 3.50
C SER A 24 -1.33 0.59 2.36
N THR A 25 -0.86 1.16 1.24
CA THR A 25 -1.68 1.37 0.04
C THR A 25 -0.92 0.87 -1.18
N VAL A 26 -1.55 -0.03 -1.94
CA VAL A 26 -1.04 -0.46 -3.25
C VAL A 26 -1.66 0.47 -4.29
N GLN A 27 -0.83 1.12 -5.10
CA GLN A 27 -1.26 2.12 -6.09
C GLN A 27 -1.34 1.49 -7.48
N ASN A 28 -2.16 2.08 -8.35
CA ASN A 28 -2.29 1.72 -9.77
C ASN A 28 -2.63 0.23 -9.99
N VAL A 29 -3.60 -0.26 -9.22
CA VAL A 29 -4.07 -1.64 -9.35
C VAL A 29 -5.16 -1.71 -10.42
N GLU A 30 -5.02 -2.65 -11.34
CA GLU A 30 -5.94 -2.86 -12.45
C GLU A 30 -7.17 -3.65 -12.00
N ILE A 31 -8.35 -3.17 -12.39
CA ILE A 31 -9.63 -3.88 -12.19
C ILE A 31 -9.83 -4.80 -13.40
N VAL A 32 -9.81 -6.10 -13.17
CA VAL A 32 -9.93 -7.11 -14.23
C VAL A 32 -11.39 -7.31 -14.61
N ARG A 33 -12.28 -7.37 -13.61
CA ARG A 33 -13.72 -7.58 -13.82
C ARG A 33 -14.51 -7.09 -12.62
N VAL A 34 -15.70 -6.59 -12.89
CA VAL A 34 -16.73 -6.30 -11.88
C VAL A 34 -17.89 -7.25 -12.10
N ASP A 35 -18.23 -8.03 -11.08
CA ASP A 35 -19.37 -8.94 -11.08
C ASP A 35 -20.43 -8.35 -10.14
N VAL A 36 -21.45 -7.71 -10.73
CA VAL A 36 -22.51 -7.02 -9.98
C VAL A 36 -23.45 -8.00 -9.30
N ASP A 37 -23.69 -9.17 -9.92
CA ASP A 37 -24.61 -10.18 -9.38
C ASP A 37 -24.08 -10.75 -8.05
N LYS A 38 -22.76 -10.89 -7.93
CA LYS A 38 -22.09 -11.38 -6.72
C LYS A 38 -21.54 -10.27 -5.83
N ASN A 39 -21.67 -8.99 -6.24
CA ASN A 39 -21.03 -7.84 -5.60
C ASN A 39 -19.52 -8.03 -5.40
N LEU A 40 -18.83 -8.56 -6.42
CA LEU A 40 -17.39 -8.83 -6.38
C LEU A 40 -16.61 -7.94 -7.34
N ILE A 41 -15.43 -7.49 -6.91
CA ILE A 41 -14.46 -6.78 -7.74
C ILE A 41 -13.20 -7.63 -7.82
N LEU A 42 -12.85 -8.03 -9.03
CA LEU A 42 -11.65 -8.80 -9.32
C LEU A 42 -10.52 -7.84 -9.65
N VAL A 43 -9.46 -7.92 -8.86
CA VAL A 43 -8.31 -7.00 -8.91
C VAL A 43 -7.06 -7.79 -9.27
N ARG A 44 -6.22 -7.23 -10.15
CA ARG A 44 -4.95 -7.85 -10.53
C ARG A 44 -3.91 -7.64 -9.44
N GLY A 45 -3.45 -8.71 -8.80
CA GLY A 45 -2.37 -8.68 -7.80
C GLY A 45 -2.87 -8.84 -6.36
N GLY A 46 -2.18 -8.19 -5.41
CA GLY A 46 -2.40 -8.37 -3.97
C GLY A 46 -2.91 -7.12 -3.28
N VAL A 47 -3.77 -7.32 -2.28
CA VAL A 47 -4.35 -6.28 -1.41
C VAL A 47 -3.71 -6.39 -0.02
N PRO A 48 -3.38 -5.27 0.66
CA PRO A 48 -2.78 -5.32 1.98
C PRO A 48 -3.78 -5.82 3.02
N GLY A 49 -3.31 -6.68 3.92
CA GLY A 49 -4.12 -7.25 5.00
C GLY A 49 -4.42 -8.74 4.80
N SER A 50 -5.13 -9.31 5.77
CA SER A 50 -5.60 -10.69 5.72
C SER A 50 -6.93 -10.79 4.97
N LYS A 51 -7.33 -12.02 4.62
CA LYS A 51 -8.68 -12.31 4.12
C LYS A 51 -9.73 -11.75 5.08
N ASN A 52 -10.83 -11.23 4.53
CA ASN A 52 -11.95 -10.61 5.25
C ASN A 52 -11.62 -9.31 6.02
N ALA A 53 -10.44 -8.72 5.83
CA ALA A 53 -10.15 -7.39 6.36
C ALA A 53 -10.87 -6.31 5.55
N ASN A 54 -11.24 -5.21 6.24
CA ASN A 54 -11.83 -4.05 5.59
C ASN A 54 -10.76 -3.28 4.80
N ILE A 55 -11.12 -2.87 3.58
CA ILE A 55 -10.24 -2.11 2.70
C ILE A 55 -10.96 -0.85 2.19
N ILE A 56 -10.18 0.16 1.83
CA ILE A 56 -10.70 1.41 1.28
C ILE A 56 -10.22 1.50 -0.17
N ILE A 57 -11.17 1.47 -1.10
CA ILE A 57 -10.91 1.64 -2.53
C ILE A 57 -11.06 3.12 -2.88
N LYS A 58 -10.08 3.68 -3.59
CA LYS A 58 -10.08 5.08 -4.04
C LYS A 58 -9.64 5.15 -5.50
N PRO A 59 -10.12 6.14 -6.28
CA PRO A 59 -9.57 6.44 -7.59
C PRO A 59 -8.05 6.66 -7.53
N ALA A 60 -7.33 6.20 -8.56
CA ALA A 60 -5.89 6.27 -8.60
C ALA A 60 -5.40 7.72 -8.82
N VAL A 61 -4.63 8.24 -7.86
CA VAL A 61 -4.09 9.62 -7.90
C VAL A 61 -3.04 9.80 -9.00
N LYS A 62 -2.30 8.73 -9.34
CA LYS A 62 -1.24 8.73 -10.35
C LYS A 62 -1.68 8.07 -11.66
N ALA A 63 -2.99 7.97 -11.90
CA ALA A 63 -3.47 7.54 -13.20
C ALA A 63 -3.00 8.56 -14.23
N GLN A 64 -2.31 8.10 -15.27
CA GLN A 64 -2.21 8.89 -16.49
C GLN A 64 -3.64 9.09 -16.99
N SER A 65 -3.93 10.31 -17.48
CA SER A 65 -5.21 10.66 -18.09
C SER A 65 -5.50 9.69 -19.22
N ALA A 66 -6.20 8.61 -18.93
CA ALA A 66 -6.75 7.72 -19.93
C ALA A 66 -7.84 8.52 -20.64
N SER A 67 -7.55 8.82 -21.90
CA SER A 67 -8.44 9.28 -22.98
C SER A 67 -9.91 9.35 -22.59
N LYS A 68 -10.41 10.59 -22.48
CA LYS A 68 -11.83 10.88 -22.67
C LYS A 68 -12.22 10.40 -24.07
N GLU A 69 -13.12 9.43 -24.13
CA GLU A 69 -14.12 9.30 -25.20
C GLU A 69 -15.49 9.63 -24.60
#